data_AF-A0A0T6AVL4-F1
#
_entry.id   AF-A0A0T6AVL4-F1
#
_cell.length_a   1.000
_cell.length_b   1.000
_cell.length_c   1.000
_cell.angle_alpha   90.00
_cell.angle_beta   90.00
_cell.angle_gamma   90.00
#
_symmetry.space_group_name_H-M   'P 1'
#
loop_
_entity.id
_entity.type
_entity.pdbx_description
1 polymer ?
#
loop_
_entity_poly.entity_id
_entity_poly.type
_entity_poly.pdbx_seq_one_letter_code
_entity_poly.pdbx_strand_id
1 'polypeptide(L)'
;MNKPGIILKICVTNFVTYTYAEMHPGPHLNMIVGSNGTGKSTIVAAIILGLGGNPKTVGRGSKVSEYIKHNCQQSRIDITLKSGDGSNSDTTVVTREFDLQDKSVWRINGSRVPQGDMLKHIKLYNIQVDNLCQFLPQDRVQDFAKMNKQELLKQTKKALCRDDLIEKQQNLIAKKDRHKAILETSSKRSKKLQEAKDANLRLESKVNNFNKRKKFLTVIKTIDRKIAWRKYELLA
;
A
#
# COMPACT_ATOMS: atom_id res chain seq x y z
N MET A 1 20.60 -5.84 -24.45
CA MET A 1 19.61 -4.84 -24.92
C MET A 1 19.32 -3.87 -23.78
N ASN A 2 19.44 -2.57 -24.04
CA ASN A 2 19.19 -1.52 -23.05
C ASN A 2 17.74 -1.55 -22.60
N LYS A 3 17.51 -1.58 -21.28
CA LYS A 3 16.17 -1.57 -20.69
C LYS A 3 15.50 -0.20 -20.88
N PRO A 4 14.16 -0.14 -20.98
CA PRO A 4 13.43 1.13 -20.96
C PRO A 4 13.71 1.91 -19.68
N GLY A 5 13.66 3.24 -19.76
CA GLY A 5 13.83 4.12 -18.59
C GLY A 5 15.27 4.55 -18.29
N ILE A 6 16.24 4.17 -19.13
CA ILE A 6 17.61 4.69 -19.01
C ILE A 6 17.60 6.19 -19.32
N ILE A 7 18.20 6.98 -18.44
CA ILE A 7 18.40 8.42 -18.67
C ILE A 7 19.53 8.60 -19.67
N LEU A 8 19.20 9.13 -20.85
CA LEU A 8 20.14 9.39 -21.95
C LEU A 8 20.69 10.81 -21.93
N LYS A 9 19.86 11.76 -21.48
CA LYS A 9 20.20 13.18 -21.44
C LYS A 9 19.47 13.88 -20.31
N ILE A 10 20.15 14.77 -19.61
CA ILE A 10 19.60 15.66 -18.60
C ILE A 10 19.96 17.08 -19.03
N CYS A 11 18.96 17.95 -19.14
CA CYS A 11 19.13 19.35 -19.47
C CYS A 11 18.38 20.18 -18.43
N VAL A 12 19.05 21.19 -17.89
CA VAL A 12 18.47 22.13 -16.92
C VAL A 12 18.74 23.56 -17.34
N THR A 13 17.74 24.42 -17.16
CA THR A 13 17.84 25.86 -17.44
C THR A 13 17.33 26.64 -16.25
N ASN A 14 18.13 27.61 -15.79
CA ASN A 14 17.85 28.47 -14.63
C ASN A 14 17.51 27.69 -13.35
N PHE A 15 18.25 26.61 -13.08
CA PHE A 15 18.01 25.70 -11.96
C PHE A 15 19.11 25.82 -10.90
N VAL A 16 18.77 26.41 -9.75
CA VAL A 16 19.66 26.71 -8.62
C VAL A 16 20.95 27.43 -9.07
N THR A 17 22.07 26.72 -9.19
CA THR A 17 23.36 27.28 -9.59
C THR A 17 23.50 27.38 -11.12
N TYR A 18 22.78 26.55 -11.87
CA TYR A 18 22.93 26.42 -13.32
C TYR A 18 22.08 27.44 -14.08
N THR A 19 22.73 28.25 -14.92
CA THR A 19 22.00 29.00 -15.97
C THR A 19 21.55 28.02 -17.05
N TYR A 20 22.46 27.17 -17.47
CA TYR A 20 22.22 26.07 -18.38
C TYR A 20 23.23 24.96 -18.08
N ALA A 21 22.79 23.72 -18.07
CA ALA A 21 23.68 22.56 -18.03
C ALA A 21 23.06 21.39 -18.77
N GLU A 22 23.89 20.68 -19.51
CA GLU A 22 23.52 19.51 -20.29
C GLU A 22 24.48 18.37 -19.99
N MET A 23 23.93 17.18 -19.75
CA MET A 23 24.68 15.99 -19.40
C MET A 23 24.16 14.79 -20.19
N HIS A 24 25.09 13.93 -20.61
CA HIS A 24 24.80 12.70 -21.35
C HIS A 24 25.34 11.51 -20.56
N PRO A 25 24.56 10.95 -19.62
CA PRO A 25 24.97 9.78 -18.87
C PRO A 25 25.23 8.58 -19.79
N GLY A 26 26.32 7.86 -19.53
CA GLY A 26 26.58 6.56 -20.13
C GLY A 26 25.75 5.45 -19.48
N PRO A 27 25.81 4.22 -20.02
CA PRO A 27 25.13 3.09 -19.42
C PRO A 27 25.77 2.68 -18.08
N HIS A 28 24.96 2.13 -17.17
CA HIS A 28 25.36 1.56 -15.88
C HIS A 28 25.85 2.55 -14.82
N LEU A 29 27.12 2.94 -14.85
CA LEU A 29 27.75 3.72 -13.78
C LEU A 29 28.16 5.10 -14.32
N ASN A 30 27.64 6.14 -13.69
CA ASN A 30 28.01 7.51 -13.96
C ASN A 30 28.51 8.14 -12.66
N MET A 31 29.63 8.85 -12.73
CA MET A 31 30.23 9.53 -11.58
C MET A 31 30.29 11.03 -11.85
N ILE A 32 29.67 11.82 -10.96
CA ILE A 32 29.71 13.29 -11.01
C ILE A 32 30.67 13.76 -9.92
N VAL A 33 31.82 14.30 -10.31
CA VAL A 33 32.89 14.75 -9.40
C VAL A 33 33.04 16.27 -9.45
N GLY A 34 33.37 16.88 -8.33
CA GLY A 34 33.57 18.33 -8.21
C GLY A 34 33.71 18.75 -6.76
N SER A 35 34.25 19.95 -6.51
CA SER A 35 34.39 20.50 -5.15
C SER A 35 33.04 20.75 -4.48
N ASN A 36 33.03 20.98 -3.17
CA ASN A 36 31.80 21.29 -2.45
C ASN A 36 31.19 22.61 -2.95
N GLY A 37 29.87 22.65 -3.09
CA GLY A 37 29.16 23.84 -3.62
C GLY A 37 29.04 23.94 -5.14
N THR A 38 29.64 23.04 -5.93
CA THR A 38 29.61 23.12 -7.42
C THR A 38 28.30 22.64 -8.07
N GLY A 39 27.29 22.28 -7.29
CA GLY A 39 25.99 21.84 -7.82
C GLY A 39 25.85 20.34 -8.12
N LYS A 40 26.75 19.47 -7.63
CA LYS A 40 26.61 18.00 -7.79
C LYS A 40 25.25 17.48 -7.32
N SER A 41 24.87 17.81 -6.08
CA SER A 41 23.58 17.42 -5.50
C SER A 41 22.40 18.14 -6.18
N THR A 42 22.65 19.26 -6.85
CA THR A 42 21.66 19.99 -7.64
C THR A 42 21.24 19.18 -8.86
N ILE A 43 22.17 18.53 -9.57
CA ILE A 43 21.82 17.64 -10.71
C ILE A 43 20.93 16.49 -10.24
N VAL A 44 21.29 15.89 -9.10
CA VAL A 44 20.54 14.82 -8.46
C VAL A 44 19.12 15.29 -8.10
N ALA A 45 18.97 16.51 -7.57
CA ALA A 45 17.67 17.14 -7.33
C ALA A 45 16.87 17.39 -8.62
N ALA A 46 17.53 17.80 -9.70
CA ALA A 46 16.88 18.01 -10.99
C ALA A 46 16.28 16.70 -11.53
N ILE A 47 16.99 15.57 -11.39
CA ILE A 47 16.47 14.25 -11.79
C ILE A 47 15.18 13.92 -11.01
N ILE A 48 15.19 14.09 -9.68
CA ILE A 48 14.02 13.83 -8.82
C ILE A 48 12.84 14.69 -9.27
N LEU A 49 13.06 16.00 -9.36
CA LEU A 49 11.99 16.96 -9.66
C LEU A 49 11.48 16.80 -11.09
N GLY A 50 12.36 16.56 -12.06
CA GLY A 50 12.01 16.32 -13.46
C GLY A 50 11.23 15.03 -13.66
N LEU A 51 11.50 13.99 -12.86
CA LEU A 51 10.81 12.71 -12.92
C LEU A 51 9.60 12.61 -11.96
N GLY A 52 8.96 13.74 -11.65
CA GLY A 52 7.69 13.74 -10.89
C GLY A 52 7.82 13.79 -9.37
N GLY A 53 9.04 13.87 -8.85
CA GLY A 53 9.30 14.01 -7.42
C GLY A 53 8.88 15.37 -6.89
N ASN A 54 8.70 15.43 -5.57
CA ASN A 54 8.36 16.65 -4.85
C ASN A 54 9.59 17.21 -4.10
N PRO A 55 9.62 18.51 -3.75
CA PRO A 55 10.72 19.11 -2.98
C PRO A 55 11.04 18.37 -1.68
N LYS A 56 10.01 17.84 -0.99
CA LYS A 56 10.19 17.04 0.23
C LYS A 56 11.00 15.77 -0.06
N THR A 57 10.82 15.10 -1.18
CA THR A 57 11.57 13.90 -1.57
C THR A 57 13.06 14.21 -1.76
N VAL A 58 13.39 15.38 -2.32
CA VAL A 58 14.78 15.85 -2.44
C VAL A 58 15.41 16.07 -1.05
N GLY A 59 14.62 16.57 -0.09
CA GLY A 59 15.08 16.92 1.26
C GLY A 59 15.62 18.34 1.37
N ARG A 60 15.52 19.14 0.30
CA ARG A 60 15.86 20.57 0.31
C ARG A 60 14.62 21.39 0.00
N GLY A 61 14.33 22.35 0.85
CA GLY A 61 13.22 23.27 0.64
C GLY A 61 11.83 22.65 0.72
N SER A 62 10.83 23.53 0.75
CA SER A 62 9.43 23.17 0.85
C SER A 62 8.69 23.32 -0.47
N LYS A 63 9.18 24.23 -1.32
CA LYS A 63 8.56 24.69 -2.54
C LYS A 63 9.44 24.41 -3.75
N VAL A 64 8.83 24.35 -4.94
CA VAL A 64 9.58 24.10 -6.18
C VAL A 64 10.27 25.38 -6.66
N SER A 65 9.67 26.55 -6.39
CA SER A 65 10.25 27.87 -6.66
C SER A 65 11.63 28.09 -6.01
N GLU A 66 11.91 27.44 -4.87
CA GLU A 66 13.22 27.48 -4.20
C GLU A 66 14.34 26.87 -5.04
N TYR A 67 14.00 26.12 -6.09
CA TYR A 67 14.97 25.54 -7.03
C TYR A 67 15.22 26.41 -8.27
N ILE A 68 14.55 27.56 -8.38
CA ILE A 68 14.81 28.52 -9.45
C ILE A 68 16.09 29.28 -9.13
N LYS A 69 16.95 29.46 -10.13
CA LYS A 69 18.16 30.26 -10.01
C LYS A 69 17.82 31.69 -9.57
N HIS A 70 18.64 32.27 -8.70
CA HIS A 70 18.49 33.66 -8.28
C HIS A 70 18.41 34.60 -9.49
N ASN A 71 17.52 35.60 -9.40
CA ASN A 71 17.21 36.55 -10.47
C ASN A 71 16.56 35.94 -11.74
N CYS A 72 16.05 34.72 -11.67
CA CYS A 72 15.24 34.13 -12.75
C CYS A 72 13.78 33.99 -12.30
N GLN A 73 12.85 34.07 -13.27
CA GLN A 73 11.41 33.97 -13.02
C GLN A 73 10.86 32.54 -13.15
N GLN A 74 11.60 31.69 -13.85
CA GLN A 74 11.20 30.32 -14.16
C GLN A 74 12.42 29.43 -14.30
N SER A 75 12.22 28.14 -14.09
CA SER A 75 13.20 27.08 -14.31
C SER A 75 12.60 25.97 -15.17
N ARG A 76 13.47 25.30 -15.93
CA ARG A 76 13.10 24.18 -16.79
C ARG A 76 14.04 22.99 -16.58
N ILE A 77 13.47 21.80 -16.58
CA ILE A 77 14.18 20.52 -16.52
C ILE A 77 13.66 19.65 -17.65
N ASP A 78 14.55 19.17 -18.51
CA ASP A 78 14.26 18.19 -19.55
C ASP A 78 15.08 16.92 -19.30
N ILE A 79 14.42 15.77 -19.28
CA ILE A 79 15.05 14.47 -19.09
C ILE A 79 14.64 13.57 -20.24
N THR A 80 15.63 13.10 -21.00
CA THR A 80 15.43 12.16 -22.09
C THR A 80 15.64 10.74 -21.59
N LEU A 81 14.62 9.91 -21.73
CA LEU A 81 14.61 8.51 -21.36
C LEU A 81 14.62 7.64 -22.61
N LYS A 82 15.28 6.48 -22.55
CA LYS A 82 15.14 5.46 -23.60
C LYS A 82 13.73 4.85 -23.55
N SER A 83 13.02 4.85 -24.68
CA SER A 83 11.69 4.23 -24.78
C SER A 83 11.79 2.70 -24.77
N GLY A 84 10.68 2.03 -24.43
CA GLY A 84 10.58 0.58 -24.37
C GLY A 84 10.12 -0.08 -25.66
N ASP A 85 9.87 0.70 -26.69
CA ASP A 85 8.92 0.34 -27.76
C ASP A 85 9.55 -0.50 -28.87
N GLY A 86 10.67 -1.18 -28.60
CA GLY A 86 11.33 -2.10 -29.53
C GLY A 86 12.07 -1.42 -30.69
N SER A 87 11.78 -0.15 -31.01
CA SER A 87 12.61 0.66 -31.90
C SER A 87 13.85 1.14 -31.13
N ASN A 88 15.05 0.99 -31.71
CA ASN A 88 16.28 1.38 -31.04
C ASN A 88 16.47 2.92 -30.98
N SER A 89 15.58 3.68 -31.61
CA SER A 89 15.65 5.13 -31.79
C SER A 89 14.60 5.93 -31.00
N ASP A 90 13.56 5.32 -30.44
CA ASP A 90 12.55 6.09 -29.73
C ASP A 90 13.04 6.51 -28.34
N THR A 91 13.08 7.83 -28.14
CA THR A 91 13.38 8.47 -26.87
C THR A 91 12.15 9.23 -26.39
N THR A 92 11.90 9.19 -25.09
CA THR A 92 10.84 9.97 -24.45
C THR A 92 11.47 11.15 -23.72
N VAL A 93 11.06 12.37 -24.04
CA VAL A 93 11.48 13.58 -23.34
C VAL A 93 10.40 13.96 -22.34
N VAL A 94 10.76 13.93 -21.05
CA VAL A 94 9.93 14.44 -19.97
C VAL A 94 10.42 15.84 -19.60
N THR A 95 9.53 16.83 -19.66
CA THR A 95 9.83 18.22 -19.33
C THR A 95 9.00 18.68 -18.15
N ARG A 96 9.65 19.36 -17.20
CA ARG A 96 9.02 20.13 -16.13
C ARG A 96 9.47 21.58 -16.22
N GLU A 97 8.50 22.49 -16.33
CA GLU A 97 8.71 23.95 -16.22
C GLU A 97 7.97 24.45 -14.98
N PHE A 98 8.58 25.34 -14.21
CA PHE A 98 7.94 25.93 -13.03
C PHE A 98 8.40 27.37 -12.76
N ASP A 99 7.51 28.15 -12.14
CA ASP A 99 7.69 29.56 -11.86
C ASP A 99 7.79 29.88 -10.35
N LEU A 100 8.00 31.15 -10.02
CA LEU A 100 8.06 31.65 -8.64
C LEU A 100 6.74 31.50 -7.87
N GLN A 101 5.62 31.22 -8.55
CA GLN A 101 4.32 30.98 -7.93
C GLN A 101 4.08 29.48 -7.66
N ASP A 102 5.12 28.64 -7.78
CA ASP A 102 5.07 27.19 -7.63
C ASP A 102 4.21 26.47 -8.68
N LYS A 103 3.81 27.16 -9.76
CA LYS A 103 3.00 26.56 -10.81
C LYS A 103 3.88 25.71 -11.72
N SER A 104 3.62 24.39 -11.76
CA SER A 104 4.34 23.45 -12.60
C SER A 104 3.56 23.11 -13.88
N VAL A 105 4.24 23.11 -15.02
CA VAL A 105 3.76 22.62 -16.31
C VAL A 105 4.57 21.38 -16.69
N TRP A 106 3.88 20.31 -17.06
CA TRP A 106 4.49 19.05 -17.46
C TRP A 106 4.26 18.79 -18.94
N ARG A 107 5.28 18.28 -19.62
CA ARG A 107 5.18 17.83 -21.01
C ARG A 107 5.84 16.47 -21.21
N ILE A 108 5.29 15.67 -22.10
CA ILE A 108 5.91 14.45 -22.63
C ILE A 108 6.04 14.64 -24.14
N ASN A 109 7.25 14.53 -24.67
CA ASN A 109 7.56 14.76 -26.09
C ASN A 109 7.01 16.10 -26.62
N GLY A 110 7.06 17.14 -25.78
CA GLY A 110 6.54 18.47 -26.10
C GLY A 110 5.04 18.66 -25.88
N SER A 111 4.24 17.59 -25.79
CA SER A 111 2.81 17.66 -25.51
C SER A 111 2.52 17.88 -24.03
N ARG A 112 1.71 18.89 -23.70
CA ARG A 112 1.33 19.20 -22.31
C ARG A 112 0.45 18.10 -21.73
N VAL A 113 0.79 17.62 -20.54
CA VAL A 113 0.04 16.59 -19.81
C VAL A 113 -0.24 17.00 -18.38
N PRO A 114 -1.33 16.50 -17.76
CA PRO A 114 -1.52 16.60 -16.31
C PRO A 114 -0.42 15.87 -15.54
N GLN A 115 -0.12 16.31 -14.32
CA GLN A 115 0.90 15.66 -13.48
C GLN A 115 0.58 14.17 -13.23
N GLY A 116 -0.70 13.82 -13.05
CA GLY A 116 -1.11 12.44 -12.80
C GLY A 116 -0.77 11.51 -13.97
N ASP A 117 -0.94 11.96 -15.21
CA ASP A 117 -0.62 11.15 -16.39
C ASP A 117 0.88 11.08 -16.64
N MET A 118 1.61 12.15 -16.30
CA MET A 118 3.07 12.16 -16.27
C MET A 118 3.62 11.10 -15.29
N LEU A 119 3.08 11.05 -14.06
CA LEU A 119 3.47 10.05 -13.07
C LEU A 119 3.13 8.62 -13.50
N LYS A 120 1.97 8.39 -14.13
CA LYS A 120 1.63 7.09 -14.71
C LYS A 120 2.62 6.68 -15.78
N HIS A 121 3.02 7.62 -16.64
CA HIS A 121 4.00 7.37 -17.70
C HIS A 121 5.38 7.02 -17.14
N ILE A 122 5.86 7.75 -16.13
CA ILE A 122 7.13 7.43 -15.45
C ILE A 122 7.09 6.06 -14.77
N LYS A 123 5.94 5.69 -14.20
CA LYS A 123 5.76 4.38 -13.57
C LYS A 123 5.96 3.22 -14.57
N LEU A 124 5.66 3.40 -15.86
CA LEU A 124 5.92 2.39 -16.90
C LEU A 124 7.41 2.06 -17.04
N TYR A 125 8.29 3.03 -16.77
CA TYR A 125 9.74 2.85 -16.77
C TYR A 125 10.28 2.25 -15.46
N ASN A 126 9.42 1.91 -14.51
CA ASN A 126 9.78 1.45 -13.16
C ASN A 126 10.75 2.41 -12.43
N ILE A 127 10.52 3.71 -12.60
CA ILE A 127 11.27 4.76 -11.90
C ILE A 127 10.40 5.26 -10.73
N GLN A 128 10.86 5.03 -9.50
CA GLN A 128 10.20 5.46 -8.28
C GLN A 128 11.09 6.45 -7.53
N VAL A 129 10.93 7.73 -7.84
CA VAL A 129 11.72 8.81 -7.23
C VAL A 129 11.43 9.00 -5.73
N ASP A 130 10.26 8.58 -5.26
CA ASP A 130 9.84 8.63 -3.86
C ASP A 130 10.34 7.44 -3.02
N ASN A 131 10.87 6.41 -3.67
CA ASN A 131 11.38 5.22 -3.00
C ASN A 131 12.87 5.37 -2.67
N LEU A 132 13.17 5.51 -1.37
CA LEU A 132 14.54 5.69 -0.86
C LEU A 132 15.49 4.53 -1.19
N CYS A 133 14.96 3.34 -1.56
CA CYS A 133 15.78 2.20 -1.99
C CYS A 133 16.24 2.31 -3.46
N GLN A 134 15.55 3.09 -4.30
CA GLN A 134 15.94 3.33 -5.69
C GLN A 134 16.66 4.67 -5.85
N PHE A 135 16.24 5.65 -5.05
CA PHE A 135 16.80 6.99 -5.09
C PHE A 135 17.13 7.46 -3.67
N LEU A 136 18.43 7.70 -3.39
CA LEU A 136 18.90 8.11 -2.08
C LEU A 136 19.49 9.53 -2.13
N PRO A 137 18.70 10.58 -1.81
CA PRO A 137 19.20 11.94 -1.71
C PRO A 137 20.13 12.08 -0.51
N GLN A 138 21.16 12.93 -0.65
CA GLN A 138 22.14 13.21 0.41
C GLN A 138 21.48 13.60 1.75
N ASP A 139 20.45 14.45 1.71
CA ASP A 139 19.78 14.97 2.91
C ASP A 139 18.78 13.97 3.53
N ARG A 140 18.46 12.87 2.83
CA ARG A 140 17.49 11.84 3.23
C ARG A 140 18.14 10.51 3.62
N VAL A 141 19.47 10.45 3.67
CA VAL A 141 20.22 9.23 4.06
C VAL A 141 19.84 8.76 5.46
N GLN A 142 19.59 9.70 6.39
CA GLN A 142 19.17 9.35 7.75
C GLN A 142 17.80 8.69 7.80
N ASP A 143 16.87 9.09 6.92
CA ASP A 143 15.53 8.50 6.86
C ASP A 143 15.59 7.06 6.37
N PHE A 144 16.50 6.76 5.43
CA PHE A 144 16.78 5.39 5.02
C PHE A 144 17.34 4.55 6.17
N ALA A 145 18.29 5.07 6.95
CA ALA A 145 18.88 4.37 8.09
C ALA A 145 17.88 4.11 9.24
N LYS A 146 16.85 4.95 9.38
CA LYS A 146 15.79 4.80 10.39
C LYS A 146 14.73 3.76 10.02
N MET A 147 14.68 3.30 8.77
CA MET A 147 13.68 2.32 8.34
C MET A 147 13.82 1.00 9.09
N ASN A 148 12.70 0.45 9.53
CA ASN A 148 12.72 -0.89 10.13
C ASN A 148 12.86 -1.98 9.03
N LYS A 149 13.18 -3.21 9.44
CA LYS A 149 13.37 -4.34 8.51
C LYS A 149 12.15 -4.63 7.63
N GLN A 150 10.94 -4.40 8.14
CA GLN A 150 9.69 -4.65 7.41
C GLN A 150 9.44 -3.58 6.34
N GLU A 151 9.72 -2.31 6.67
CA GLU A 151 9.66 -1.17 5.76
C GLU A 151 10.69 -1.30 4.65
N LEU A 152 11.95 -1.64 5.00
CA LEU A 152 13.01 -1.85 4.03
C LEU A 152 12.63 -2.96 3.04
N LEU A 153 12.07 -4.07 3.53
CA LEU A 153 11.55 -5.14 2.69
C LEU A 153 10.42 -4.65 1.78
N LYS A 154 9.48 -3.86 2.31
CA LYS A 154 8.36 -3.31 1.53
C LYS A 154 8.84 -2.37 0.42
N GLN A 155 9.78 -1.48 0.72
CA GLN A 155 10.34 -0.54 -0.25
C GLN A 155 11.20 -1.24 -1.30
N THR A 156 12.00 -2.23 -0.89
CA THR A 156 12.78 -3.08 -1.79
C THR A 156 11.89 -3.87 -2.73
N LYS A 157 10.81 -4.46 -2.21
CA LYS A 157 9.80 -5.15 -3.02
C LYS A 157 9.14 -4.21 -4.02
N LYS A 158 8.78 -3.00 -3.61
CA LYS A 158 8.25 -1.99 -4.53
C LYS A 158 9.23 -1.67 -5.66
N ALA A 159 10.52 -1.51 -5.37
CA ALA A 159 11.52 -1.16 -6.37
C ALA A 159 11.81 -2.30 -7.37
N LEU A 160 11.83 -3.55 -6.89
CA LEU A 160 12.31 -4.70 -7.66
C LEU A 160 11.20 -5.61 -8.18
N CYS A 161 10.10 -5.75 -7.44
CA CYS A 161 9.03 -6.68 -7.80
C CYS A 161 8.03 -6.01 -8.75
N ARG A 162 7.47 -6.83 -9.64
CA ARG A 162 6.33 -6.45 -10.45
C ARG A 162 5.11 -6.16 -9.56
N ASP A 163 4.26 -5.26 -10.01
CA ASP A 163 3.05 -4.84 -9.29
C ASP A 163 2.14 -6.05 -8.93
N ASP A 164 2.13 -7.11 -9.77
CA ASP A 164 1.33 -8.32 -9.54
C ASP A 164 1.74 -9.09 -8.28
N LEU A 165 3.03 -9.13 -7.95
CA LEU A 165 3.53 -9.83 -6.76
C LEU A 165 3.14 -9.08 -5.48
N ILE A 166 3.13 -7.75 -5.53
CA ILE A 166 2.72 -6.90 -4.42
C ILE A 166 1.22 -7.10 -4.14
N GLU A 167 0.41 -7.13 -5.19
CA GLU A 167 -1.03 -7.35 -5.09
C GLU A 167 -1.35 -8.76 -4.54
N LYS A 168 -0.69 -9.79 -5.07
CA LYS A 168 -0.80 -11.17 -4.54
C LYS A 168 -0.47 -11.23 -3.05
N GLN A 169 0.61 -10.56 -2.62
CA GLN A 169 0.99 -10.51 -1.21
C GLN A 169 -0.09 -9.82 -0.36
N GLN A 170 -0.64 -8.69 -0.81
CA GLN A 170 -1.72 -7.99 -0.09
C GLN A 170 -2.97 -8.86 0.02
N ASN A 171 -3.33 -9.57 -1.04
CA ASN A 171 -4.45 -10.49 -1.04
C ASN A 171 -4.22 -11.65 -0.05
N LEU A 172 -3.01 -12.20 0.02
CA LEU A 172 -2.65 -13.23 1.01
C LEU A 172 -2.77 -12.72 2.45
N ILE A 173 -2.36 -11.47 2.72
CA ILE A 173 -2.52 -10.85 4.04
C ILE A 173 -4.00 -10.72 4.38
N ALA A 174 -4.82 -10.19 3.47
CA ALA A 174 -6.26 -10.06 3.68
C ALA A 174 -6.96 -11.42 3.91
N LYS A 175 -6.56 -12.45 3.17
CA LYS A 175 -7.05 -13.83 3.35
C LYS A 175 -6.66 -14.39 4.72
N LYS A 176 -5.43 -14.14 5.18
CA LYS A 176 -4.97 -14.55 6.51
C LYS A 176 -5.81 -13.90 7.61
N ASP A 177 -6.06 -12.59 7.51
CA ASP A 177 -6.85 -11.86 8.51
C ASP A 177 -8.32 -12.34 8.53
N ARG A 178 -8.91 -12.56 7.35
CA ARG A 178 -10.25 -13.15 7.23
C ARG A 178 -10.30 -14.55 7.83
N HIS A 179 -9.29 -15.38 7.56
CA HIS A 179 -9.22 -16.74 8.12
C HIS A 179 -9.14 -16.71 9.65
N LYS A 180 -8.34 -15.80 10.22
CA LYS A 180 -8.24 -15.61 11.67
C LYS A 180 -9.59 -15.22 12.29
N ALA A 181 -10.31 -14.27 11.68
CA ALA A 181 -11.64 -13.85 12.15
C ALA A 181 -12.67 -15.01 12.09
N ILE A 182 -12.63 -15.84 11.05
CA ILE A 182 -13.49 -17.01 10.92
C ILE A 182 -13.15 -18.05 12.00
N LEU A 183 -11.87 -18.32 12.25
CA LEU A 183 -11.44 -19.23 13.31
C LEU A 183 -11.92 -18.79 14.69
N GLU A 184 -11.78 -17.50 15.02
CA GLU A 184 -12.27 -16.95 16.29
C GLU A 184 -13.79 -17.08 16.41
N THR A 185 -14.52 -16.81 15.33
CA THR A 185 -15.99 -16.95 15.30
C THR A 185 -16.42 -18.41 15.43
N SER A 186 -15.73 -19.32 14.74
CA SER A 186 -15.98 -20.77 14.79
C SER A 186 -15.75 -21.31 16.20
N SER A 187 -14.66 -20.92 16.84
CA SER A 187 -14.36 -21.29 18.24
C SER A 187 -15.44 -20.80 19.20
N LYS A 188 -15.88 -19.55 19.08
CA LYS A 188 -16.99 -19.00 19.88
C LYS A 188 -18.31 -19.76 19.64
N ARG A 189 -18.65 -20.08 18.38
CA ARG A 189 -19.87 -20.84 18.05
C ARG A 189 -19.80 -22.27 18.56
N SER A 190 -18.65 -22.92 18.48
CA SER A 190 -18.43 -24.27 19.00
C SER A 190 -18.67 -24.33 20.51
N LYS A 191 -18.14 -23.36 21.28
CA LYS A 191 -18.41 -23.24 22.72
C LYS A 191 -19.90 -23.07 23.02
N LYS A 192 -20.58 -22.12 22.34
CA LYS A 192 -22.02 -21.91 22.51
C LYS A 192 -22.85 -23.15 22.15
N LEU A 193 -22.46 -23.88 21.12
CA LEU A 193 -23.13 -25.12 20.73
C LEU A 193 -22.99 -26.18 21.83
N GLN A 194 -21.81 -26.30 22.44
CA GLN A 194 -21.60 -27.22 23.56
C GLN A 194 -22.46 -26.84 24.77
N GLU A 195 -22.48 -25.55 25.15
CA GLU A 195 -23.34 -25.04 26.23
C GLU A 195 -24.82 -25.33 25.98
N ALA A 196 -25.30 -25.13 24.74
CA ALA A 196 -26.68 -25.41 24.36
C ALA A 196 -27.01 -26.91 24.40
N LYS A 197 -26.08 -27.77 23.98
CA LYS A 197 -26.23 -29.24 24.08
C LYS A 197 -26.33 -29.69 25.53
N ASP A 198 -25.45 -29.19 26.39
CA ASP A 198 -25.44 -29.53 27.82
C ASP A 198 -26.72 -29.03 28.52
N ALA A 199 -27.23 -27.85 28.13
CA ALA A 199 -28.50 -27.34 28.62
C ALA A 199 -29.69 -28.20 28.17
N ASN A 200 -29.69 -28.65 26.91
CA ASN A 200 -30.76 -29.50 26.38
C ASN A 200 -30.81 -30.86 27.10
N LEU A 201 -29.66 -31.50 27.31
CA LEU A 201 -29.56 -32.75 28.10
C LEU A 201 -30.14 -32.59 29.52
N ARG A 202 -29.90 -31.45 30.18
CA ARG A 202 -30.48 -31.16 31.50
C ARG A 202 -32.00 -31.00 31.44
N LEU A 203 -32.53 -30.38 30.39
CA LEU A 203 -33.97 -30.20 30.20
C LEU A 203 -34.66 -31.53 29.88
N GLU A 204 -34.06 -32.39 29.06
CA GLU A 204 -34.59 -33.73 28.75
C GLU A 204 -34.80 -34.57 30.01
N SER A 205 -33.83 -34.56 30.94
CA SER A 205 -33.97 -35.21 32.25
C SER A 205 -35.16 -34.68 33.05
N LYS A 206 -35.33 -33.34 33.09
CA LYS A 206 -36.48 -32.70 33.77
C LYS A 206 -37.81 -33.07 33.12
N VAL A 207 -37.89 -33.07 31.80
CA VAL A 207 -39.09 -33.45 31.04
C VAL A 207 -39.44 -34.92 31.31
N ASN A 208 -38.45 -35.81 31.33
CA ASN A 208 -38.67 -37.22 31.64
C ASN A 208 -39.23 -37.41 33.06
N ASN A 209 -38.66 -36.72 34.05
CA ASN A 209 -39.15 -36.75 35.43
C ASN A 209 -40.58 -36.19 35.56
N PHE A 210 -40.87 -35.10 34.85
CA PHE A 210 -42.23 -34.54 34.80
C PHE A 210 -43.22 -35.54 34.19
N ASN A 211 -42.85 -36.20 33.10
CA ASN A 211 -43.68 -37.23 32.45
C ASN A 211 -43.91 -38.44 33.36
N LYS A 212 -42.88 -38.91 34.08
CA LYS A 212 -43.03 -39.97 35.10
C LYS A 212 -44.00 -39.55 36.20
N ARG A 213 -43.87 -38.33 36.73
CA ARG A 213 -44.78 -37.77 37.74
C ARG A 213 -46.22 -37.73 37.22
N LYS A 214 -46.43 -37.29 35.98
CA LYS A 214 -47.76 -37.28 35.34
C LYS A 214 -48.36 -38.69 35.28
N LYS A 215 -47.59 -39.71 34.91
CA LYS A 215 -48.03 -41.11 34.93
C LYS A 215 -48.46 -41.56 36.33
N PHE A 216 -47.64 -41.30 37.35
CA PHE A 216 -47.98 -41.67 38.74
C PHE A 216 -49.27 -40.98 39.21
N LEU A 217 -49.47 -39.70 38.91
CA LEU A 217 -50.72 -38.98 39.24
C LEU A 217 -51.94 -39.60 38.56
N THR A 218 -51.77 -40.14 37.35
CA THR A 218 -52.86 -40.82 36.63
C THR A 218 -53.21 -42.14 37.32
N VAL A 219 -52.20 -42.89 37.77
CA VAL A 219 -52.38 -44.14 38.53
C VAL A 219 -53.05 -43.88 39.88
N ILE A 220 -52.61 -42.86 40.63
CA ILE A 220 -53.22 -42.47 41.91
C ILE A 220 -54.70 -42.18 41.73
N LYS A 221 -55.08 -41.35 40.74
CA LYS A 221 -56.50 -41.08 40.44
C LYS A 221 -57.30 -42.34 40.15
N THR A 222 -56.70 -43.31 39.45
CA THR A 222 -57.35 -44.61 39.19
C THR A 222 -57.52 -45.43 40.47
N ILE A 223 -56.53 -45.44 41.36
CA ILE A 223 -56.60 -46.12 42.66
C ILE A 223 -57.66 -45.46 43.55
N ASP A 224 -57.70 -44.13 43.63
CA ASP A 224 -58.70 -43.39 44.40
C ASP A 224 -60.12 -43.72 43.93
N ARG A 225 -60.34 -43.81 42.62
CA ARG A 225 -61.61 -44.28 42.03
C ARG A 225 -61.96 -45.70 42.47
N LYS A 226 -60.99 -46.63 42.49
CA LYS A 226 -61.21 -48.00 42.96
C LYS A 226 -61.50 -48.07 44.46
N ILE A 227 -60.83 -47.27 45.28
CA ILE A 227 -61.09 -47.18 46.73
C ILE A 227 -62.51 -46.66 46.97
N ALA A 228 -62.92 -45.61 46.26
CA ALA A 228 -64.28 -45.07 46.35
C ALA A 228 -65.33 -46.13 45.96
N TRP A 229 -65.08 -46.89 44.90
CA TRP A 229 -65.95 -48.00 44.48
C TRP A 229 -66.05 -49.10 45.55
N ARG A 230 -64.90 -49.55 46.09
CA ARG A 230 -64.85 -50.55 47.17
C ARG A 230 -65.57 -50.10 48.44
N LYS A 231 -65.48 -48.82 48.80
CA LYS A 231 -66.21 -48.25 49.95
C LYS A 231 -67.71 -48.26 49.71
N TYR A 232 -68.16 -47.98 48.49
CA TYR A 232 -69.57 -48.10 48.11
C TYR A 232 -70.07 -49.55 48.22
N GLU A 233 -69.32 -50.53 47.73
CA GLU A 233 -69.66 -51.96 47.84
C GLU A 233 -69.74 -52.48 49.28
N LEU A 234 -69.01 -51.88 50.23
CA LEU A 234 -69.03 -52.28 51.65
C LEU A 234 -70.14 -51.59 52.46
N LEU A 235 -70.76 -50.55 51.93
CA LEU A 235 -71.81 -49.75 52.56
C LEU A 235 -73.21 -50.03 51.97
N ALA A 236 -73.28 -50.83 50.90
CA ALA A 236 -74.50 -51.35 50.28
C ALA A 236 -74.76 -52.79 50.75
#